data_AF-A0A7S1GPM0-F1
#
_entry.id   AF-A0A7S1GPM0-F1
#
_cell.length_a   1.000
_cell.length_b   1.000
_cell.length_c   1.000
_cell.angle_alpha   90.00
_cell.angle_beta   90.00
_cell.angle_gamma   90.00
#
_symmetry.space_group_name_H-M   'P 1'
#
loop_
_entity.id
_entity.type
_entity.pdbx_description
1 polymer ?
#
loop_
_entity_poly.entity_id
_entity_poly.type
_entity_poly.pdbx_seq_one_letter_code
_entity_poly.pdbx_strand_id
1 'polypeptide(L)'
;FYERLDFVASSYVTRQQQWLRKNIVDYIVAHAPPLNGRCTVMHVRRADVVLHKRVGRRYYPVSDYVDRLPLERRAKGSTILLLTDDQNAIDEALEFYPDIRWQYFQRKRYRGTEGGWESQIPSGSPRLEVIIMLSTFQVVKQCDFLVHGKSGFARALYASMAATGKPVRTIDISGKNPFDTKNVMTDVDLASLLDKRRQQDKFKTFTPT
;
A
#
# COMPACT_ATOMS: atom_id res chain seq x y z
N PHE A 1 18.48 -3.04 -24.07
CA PHE A 1 18.30 -1.88 -24.96
C PHE A 1 16.82 -1.57 -25.19
N TYR A 2 15.99 -2.57 -25.57
CA TYR A 2 14.53 -2.42 -25.73
C TYR A 2 13.79 -1.90 -24.47
N GLU A 3 14.06 -2.46 -23.28
CA GLU A 3 13.43 -1.98 -22.03
C GLU A 3 13.68 -0.49 -21.73
N ARG A 4 14.79 0.07 -22.22
CA ARG A 4 15.15 1.47 -22.00
C ARG A 4 14.39 2.41 -22.94
N LEU A 5 14.14 1.98 -24.19
CA LEU A 5 13.36 2.73 -25.17
C LEU A 5 11.87 2.78 -24.79
N ASP A 6 11.32 1.65 -24.31
CA ASP A 6 9.92 1.58 -23.86
C ASP A 6 9.66 2.51 -22.67
N PHE A 7 10.61 2.58 -21.72
CA PHE A 7 10.52 3.51 -20.59
C PHE A 7 10.57 4.96 -21.04
N VAL A 8 11.48 5.33 -21.96
CA VAL A 8 11.59 6.71 -22.48
C VAL A 8 10.33 7.10 -23.25
N ALA A 9 9.83 6.25 -24.15
CA ALA A 9 8.60 6.50 -24.89
C ALA A 9 7.39 6.62 -23.95
N SER A 10 7.27 5.72 -22.96
CA SER A 10 6.23 5.80 -21.93
C SER A 10 6.31 7.10 -21.13
N SER A 11 7.51 7.52 -20.71
CA SER A 11 7.70 8.77 -19.98
C SER A 11 7.35 10.02 -20.81
N TYR A 12 7.57 9.95 -22.13
CA TYR A 12 7.22 11.04 -23.04
C TYR A 12 5.72 11.13 -23.27
N VAL A 13 5.06 10.01 -23.57
CA VAL A 13 3.60 9.95 -23.80
C VAL A 13 2.81 10.24 -22.52
N THR A 14 3.34 9.87 -21.35
CA THR A 14 2.71 10.14 -20.06
C THR A 14 3.10 11.49 -19.45
N ARG A 15 3.73 12.38 -20.23
CA ARG A 15 4.11 13.71 -19.76
C ARG A 15 2.87 14.51 -19.40
N GLN A 16 2.72 14.76 -18.11
CA GLN A 16 1.56 15.45 -17.55
C GLN A 16 1.46 16.88 -18.10
N GLN A 17 0.24 17.28 -18.47
CA GLN A 17 -0.09 18.67 -18.81
C GLN A 17 0.08 19.57 -17.56
N GLN A 18 0.31 20.87 -17.79
CA GLN A 18 0.63 21.81 -16.71
C GLN A 18 -0.45 21.88 -15.62
N TRP A 19 -1.73 21.90 -16.00
CA TRP A 19 -2.84 21.91 -15.04
C TRP A 19 -2.85 20.66 -14.14
N LEU A 20 -2.50 19.50 -14.70
CA LEU A 20 -2.46 18.24 -13.95
C LEU A 20 -1.29 18.25 -12.95
N ARG A 21 -0.12 18.73 -13.38
CA ARG A 21 1.05 18.90 -12.49
C ARG A 21 0.72 19.80 -11.31
N LYS A 22 0.04 20.93 -11.55
CA LYS A 22 -0.40 21.83 -10.49
C LYS A 22 -1.32 21.10 -9.50
N ASN A 23 -2.36 20.41 -9.98
CA ASN A 23 -3.27 19.66 -9.11
C ASN A 23 -2.55 18.58 -8.28
N ILE A 24 -1.55 17.90 -8.86
CA ILE A 24 -0.73 16.91 -8.15
C ILE A 24 0.08 17.58 -7.04
N VAL A 25 0.78 18.68 -7.35
CA VAL A 25 1.58 19.42 -6.35
C VAL A 25 0.69 19.95 -5.23
N ASP A 26 -0.43 20.59 -5.58
CA ASP A 26 -1.40 21.12 -4.63
C ASP A 26 -1.94 19.99 -3.72
N TYR A 27 -2.24 18.81 -4.29
CA TYR A 27 -2.68 17.64 -3.51
C TYR A 27 -1.59 17.13 -2.57
N ILE A 28 -0.34 17.03 -3.03
CA ILE A 28 0.80 16.58 -2.22
C ILE A 28 1.01 17.55 -1.05
N VAL A 29 1.03 18.86 -1.30
CA VAL A 29 1.22 19.87 -0.24
C VAL A 29 0.12 19.78 0.81
N ALA A 30 -1.12 19.52 0.40
CA ALA A 30 -2.26 19.46 1.31
C ALA A 30 -2.38 18.12 2.07
N HIS A 31 -1.97 16.99 1.49
CA HIS A 31 -2.32 15.66 2.02
C HIS A 31 -1.15 14.68 2.18
N ALA A 32 0.03 14.97 1.61
CA ALA A 32 1.16 14.06 1.72
C ALA A 32 1.83 14.23 3.09
N PRO A 33 2.10 13.12 3.78
CA PRO A 33 2.84 13.16 5.03
C PRO A 33 4.31 13.54 4.78
N PRO A 34 4.98 14.21 5.74
CA PRO A 34 6.41 14.40 5.67
C PRO A 34 7.15 13.07 5.79
N LEU A 35 8.05 12.79 4.85
CA LEU A 35 8.89 11.60 4.84
C LEU A 35 10.28 11.97 5.38
N ASN A 36 10.54 11.62 6.64
CA ASN A 36 11.83 11.90 7.28
C ASN A 36 12.65 10.62 7.43
N GLY A 37 13.97 10.73 7.26
CA GLY A 37 14.91 9.63 7.45
C GLY A 37 14.82 8.56 6.35
N ARG A 38 15.09 7.30 6.71
CA ARG A 38 15.01 6.17 5.78
C ARG A 38 13.55 5.88 5.47
N CYS A 39 13.13 6.02 4.21
CA CYS A 39 11.75 5.77 3.83
C CYS A 39 11.56 4.39 3.20
N THR A 40 10.57 3.64 3.67
CA THR A 40 10.07 2.41 3.07
C THR A 40 8.64 2.60 2.63
N VAL A 41 8.31 2.20 1.40
CA VAL A 41 6.93 2.10 0.92
C VAL A 41 6.40 0.72 1.24
N MET A 42 5.25 0.65 1.89
CA MET A 42 4.53 -0.60 2.13
C MET A 42 3.19 -0.53 1.41
N HIS A 43 2.99 -1.38 0.40
CA HIS A 43 1.74 -1.43 -0.37
C HIS A 43 0.89 -2.64 0.02
N VAL A 44 -0.16 -2.38 0.80
CA VAL A 44 -1.13 -3.36 1.30
C VAL A 44 -2.43 -3.22 0.52
N ARG A 45 -2.81 -4.25 -0.23
CA ARG A 45 -4.01 -4.27 -1.08
C ARG A 45 -5.01 -5.29 -0.57
N ARG A 46 -6.24 -4.86 -0.28
CA ARG A 46 -7.27 -5.68 0.40
C ARG A 46 -8.66 -5.63 -0.20
N ALA A 47 -9.06 -4.54 -0.88
CA ALA A 47 -10.45 -4.36 -1.31
C ALA A 47 -10.90 -5.41 -2.35
N ASP A 48 -9.94 -6.07 -3.03
CA ASP A 48 -10.19 -7.14 -4.01
C ASP A 48 -10.08 -8.57 -3.45
N VAL A 49 -9.92 -8.75 -2.14
CA VAL A 49 -9.90 -10.07 -1.49
C VAL A 49 -11.31 -10.69 -1.48
N VAL A 50 -12.34 -9.85 -1.33
CA VAL A 50 -13.75 -10.28 -1.30
C VAL A 50 -14.37 -10.07 -2.68
N LEU A 51 -13.92 -10.84 -3.67
CA LEU A 51 -14.52 -10.84 -5.01
C LEU A 51 -15.44 -12.04 -5.19
N HIS A 52 -16.64 -11.77 -5.68
CA HIS A 52 -17.66 -12.78 -5.91
C HIS A 52 -17.23 -13.84 -6.94
N LYS A 53 -17.04 -15.06 -6.40
CA LYS A 53 -17.40 -16.38 -6.97
C LYS A 53 -16.40 -17.24 -7.74
N ARG A 54 -15.17 -16.85 -8.15
CA ARG A 54 -14.25 -17.86 -8.78
C ARG A 54 -12.75 -17.76 -8.51
N VAL A 55 -12.18 -16.63 -8.11
CA VAL A 55 -10.74 -16.54 -7.75
C VAL A 55 -10.57 -15.48 -6.69
N GLY A 56 -10.03 -15.85 -5.53
CA GLY A 56 -9.73 -14.93 -4.43
C GLY A 56 -8.26 -14.56 -4.42
N ARG A 57 -7.96 -13.31 -4.11
CA ARG A 57 -6.59 -12.91 -3.76
C ARG A 57 -6.34 -13.33 -2.31
N ARG A 58 -5.19 -13.97 -2.04
CA ARG A 58 -4.80 -14.27 -0.66
C ARG A 58 -4.76 -12.99 0.18
N TYR A 59 -5.47 -13.02 1.30
CA TYR A 59 -5.38 -12.00 2.33
C TYR A 59 -4.00 -12.03 2.98
N TYR A 60 -3.37 -10.86 3.07
CA TYR A 60 -2.12 -10.67 3.80
C TYR A 60 -2.32 -9.62 4.90
N PRO A 61 -2.21 -10.01 6.18
CA PRO A 61 -2.22 -9.08 7.29
C PRO A 61 -0.97 -8.19 7.28
N VAL A 62 -1.03 -7.04 7.96
CA VAL A 62 0.11 -6.11 8.04
C VAL A 62 1.33 -6.79 8.65
N SER A 63 1.13 -7.74 9.57
CA SER A 63 2.20 -8.56 10.14
C SER A 63 3.10 -9.20 9.08
N ASP A 64 2.52 -9.76 8.01
CA ASP A 64 3.27 -10.48 6.99
C ASP A 64 4.21 -9.54 6.21
N TYR A 65 3.87 -8.25 6.15
CA TYR A 65 4.72 -7.21 5.57
C TYR A 65 5.80 -6.79 6.57
N VAL A 66 5.43 -6.57 7.83
CA VAL A 66 6.34 -6.12 8.89
C VAL A 66 7.42 -7.15 9.20
N ASP A 67 7.06 -8.43 9.25
CA ASP A 67 7.99 -9.54 9.55
C ASP A 67 9.08 -9.68 8.50
N ARG A 68 8.80 -9.27 7.26
CA ARG A 68 9.77 -9.28 6.16
C ARG A 68 10.64 -8.02 6.08
N LEU A 69 10.34 -6.99 6.87
CA LEU A 69 11.18 -5.81 6.91
C LEU A 69 12.49 -6.11 7.64
N PRO A 70 13.64 -5.69 7.09
CA PRO A 70 14.88 -5.65 7.85
C PRO A 70 14.73 -4.83 9.14
N LEU A 71 15.45 -5.20 10.21
CA LEU A 71 15.34 -4.54 11.51
C LEU A 71 15.66 -3.04 11.42
N GLU A 72 16.61 -2.65 10.58
CA GLU A 72 16.98 -1.25 10.35
C GLU A 72 15.85 -0.42 9.71
N ARG A 73 14.90 -1.07 9.03
CA ARG A 73 13.71 -0.41 8.45
C ARG A 73 12.57 -0.28 9.45
N ARG A 74 12.64 -1.01 10.58
CA ARG A 74 11.70 -0.93 11.71
C ARG A 74 12.22 -0.03 12.85
N ALA A 75 13.51 0.30 12.85
CA ALA A 75 14.15 1.08 13.89
C ALA A 75 13.64 2.53 13.99
N LYS A 76 13.79 3.13 15.17
CA LYS A 76 13.50 4.55 15.43
C LYS A 76 14.29 5.43 14.45
N GLY A 77 13.58 6.25 13.67
CA GLY A 77 14.16 7.12 12.62
C GLY A 77 13.91 6.65 11.18
N SER A 78 13.40 5.42 11.00
CA SER A 78 12.85 4.97 9.71
C SER A 78 11.35 5.30 9.64
N THR A 79 10.88 5.65 8.44
CA THR A 79 9.48 5.98 8.16
C THR A 79 8.90 4.95 7.21
N ILE A 80 7.70 4.44 7.50
CA ILE A 80 6.97 3.56 6.59
C ILE A 80 5.78 4.32 5.99
N LEU A 81 5.85 4.58 4.69
CA LEU A 81 4.72 5.08 3.91
C LEU A 81 3.78 3.92 3.56
N LEU A 82 2.69 3.79 4.31
CA LEU A 82 1.64 2.81 4.10
C LEU A 82 0.68 3.29 3.00
N LEU A 83 0.64 2.51 1.92
CA LEU A 83 -0.26 2.69 0.80
C LEU A 83 -1.28 1.56 0.80
N THR A 84 -2.55 1.91 1.00
CA THR A 84 -3.64 0.94 1.04
C THR A 84 -4.96 1.51 0.54
N ASP A 85 -5.78 0.61 0.03
CA ASP A 85 -7.17 0.80 -0.37
C ASP A 85 -8.17 0.58 0.77
N ASP A 86 -7.74 0.01 1.91
CA ASP A 86 -8.62 -0.40 3.01
C ASP A 86 -8.24 0.29 4.33
N GLN A 87 -9.22 0.87 5.02
CA GLN A 87 -9.01 1.51 6.33
C GLN A 87 -8.56 0.51 7.40
N ASN A 88 -8.99 -0.76 7.32
CA ASN A 88 -8.61 -1.78 8.30
C ASN A 88 -7.10 -2.05 8.33
N ALA A 89 -6.39 -1.86 7.21
CA ALA A 89 -4.93 -2.01 7.18
C ALA A 89 -4.21 -0.88 7.93
N ILE A 90 -4.76 0.34 7.92
CA ILE A 90 -4.22 1.46 8.68
C ILE A 90 -4.43 1.20 10.18
N ASP A 91 -5.64 0.83 10.56
CA ASP A 91 -5.98 0.55 11.96
C ASP A 91 -5.12 -0.57 12.52
N GLU A 92 -4.96 -1.68 11.78
CA GLU A 92 -4.09 -2.79 12.16
C GLU A 92 -2.63 -2.37 12.36
N ALA A 93 -2.11 -1.52 11.46
CA ALA A 93 -0.74 -1.02 11.54
C ALA A 93 -0.52 -0.16 12.78
N LEU A 94 -1.47 0.74 13.08
CA LEU A 94 -1.40 1.63 14.24
C LEU A 94 -1.65 0.90 15.57
N GLU A 95 -2.57 -0.07 15.59
CA GLU A 95 -2.95 -0.85 16.78
C GLU A 95 -1.84 -1.83 17.19
N PHE A 96 -1.33 -2.64 16.25
CA PHE A 96 -0.40 -3.73 16.57
C PHE A 96 1.08 -3.37 16.43
N TYR A 97 1.41 -2.28 15.75
CA TYR A 97 2.80 -1.86 15.54
C TYR A 97 3.01 -0.37 15.89
N PRO A 98 2.71 0.05 17.13
CA PRO A 98 2.78 1.45 17.54
C PRO A 98 4.22 2.00 17.54
N ASP A 99 5.23 1.14 17.66
CA ASP A 99 6.65 1.54 17.66
C ASP A 99 7.18 1.96 16.27
N ILE A 100 6.45 1.60 15.20
CA ILE A 100 6.81 1.96 13.84
C ILE A 100 6.23 3.34 13.50
N ARG A 101 7.04 4.19 12.88
CA ARG A 101 6.59 5.49 12.37
C ARG A 101 5.83 5.32 11.05
N TRP A 102 4.52 5.13 11.16
CA TRP A 102 3.60 5.05 10.03
C TRP A 102 3.29 6.43 9.46
N GLN A 103 3.26 6.51 8.13
CA GLN A 103 2.78 7.65 7.37
C GLN A 103 1.85 7.15 6.27
N TYR A 104 0.77 7.87 6.00
CA TYR A 104 -0.18 7.52 4.94
C TYR A 104 -0.89 8.79 4.46
N PHE A 105 -1.41 8.76 3.23
CA PHE A 105 -2.23 9.86 2.73
C PHE A 105 -3.53 9.95 3.53
N GLN A 106 -3.83 11.13 4.08
CA GLN A 106 -5.11 11.40 4.72
C GLN A 106 -6.18 11.51 3.65
N ARG A 107 -6.98 10.45 3.50
CA ARG A 107 -8.11 10.39 2.57
C ARG A 107 -9.16 9.43 3.10
N LYS A 108 -10.41 9.60 2.67
CA LYS A 108 -11.47 8.64 2.95
C LYS A 108 -11.10 7.28 2.38
N ARG A 109 -11.33 6.23 3.17
CA ARG A 109 -11.23 4.82 2.79
C ARG A 109 -12.40 4.10 3.42
N TYR A 110 -12.83 3.01 2.80
CA TYR A 110 -13.84 2.13 3.35
C TYR A 110 -13.17 0.92 4.01
N ARG A 111 -13.88 0.27 4.93
CA ARG A 111 -13.42 -0.95 5.60
C ARG A 111 -13.88 -2.17 4.81
N GLY A 112 -12.94 -2.93 4.23
CA GLY A 112 -13.27 -4.14 3.48
C GLY A 112 -14.29 -3.88 2.35
N THR A 113 -15.48 -4.49 2.44
CA THR A 113 -16.60 -4.33 1.48
C THR A 113 -17.61 -3.26 1.86
N GLU A 114 -17.35 -2.48 2.90
CA GLU A 114 -18.22 -1.38 3.31
C GLU A 114 -18.57 -0.48 2.11
N GLY A 115 -19.86 -0.31 1.85
CA GLY A 115 -20.37 0.50 0.74
C GLY A 115 -20.34 -0.18 -0.64
N GLY A 116 -20.06 -1.49 -0.71
CA GLY A 116 -20.20 -2.31 -1.93
C GLY A 116 -19.16 -2.02 -3.02
N TRP A 117 -19.42 -2.52 -4.23
CA TRP A 117 -18.49 -2.40 -5.38
C TRP A 117 -18.09 -0.96 -5.70
N GLU A 118 -19.04 -0.04 -5.62
CA GLU A 118 -18.83 1.39 -5.92
C GLU A 118 -17.85 2.05 -4.95
N SER A 119 -17.70 1.49 -3.75
CA SER A 119 -16.81 1.98 -2.70
C SER A 119 -15.34 1.61 -2.90
N GLN A 120 -15.01 0.84 -3.95
CA GLN A 120 -13.62 0.67 -4.38
C GLN A 120 -12.97 1.98 -4.87
N ILE A 121 -13.78 2.99 -5.22
CA ILE A 121 -13.34 4.35 -5.56
C ILE A 121 -13.82 5.32 -4.47
N PRO A 122 -13.03 5.51 -3.39
CA PRO A 122 -13.53 6.16 -2.18
C PRO A 122 -13.85 7.65 -2.34
N SER A 123 -13.24 8.33 -3.30
CA SER A 123 -13.49 9.76 -3.54
C SER A 123 -14.81 10.07 -4.26
N GLY A 124 -15.47 9.09 -4.88
CA GLY A 124 -16.60 9.34 -5.78
C GLY A 124 -16.23 10.17 -7.04
N SER A 125 -14.94 10.42 -7.27
CA SER A 125 -14.44 11.20 -8.40
C SER A 125 -13.26 10.49 -9.06
N PRO A 126 -13.44 9.89 -10.25
CA PRO A 126 -12.35 9.25 -10.97
C PRO A 126 -11.17 10.19 -11.23
N ARG A 127 -11.45 11.48 -11.47
CA ARG A 127 -10.41 12.51 -11.62
C ARG A 127 -9.56 12.65 -10.36
N LEU A 128 -10.18 12.66 -9.18
CA LEU A 128 -9.45 12.77 -7.92
C LEU A 128 -8.61 11.51 -7.67
N GLU A 129 -9.11 10.31 -7.94
CA GLU A 129 -8.30 9.08 -7.81
C GLU A 129 -7.06 9.10 -8.70
N VAL A 130 -7.17 9.59 -9.94
CA VAL A 130 -6.00 9.75 -10.82
C VAL A 130 -4.99 10.73 -10.21
N ILE A 131 -5.45 11.85 -9.66
CA ILE A 131 -4.58 12.81 -8.97
C ILE A 131 -3.90 12.13 -7.77
N ILE A 132 -4.63 11.37 -6.96
CA ILE A 132 -4.10 10.63 -5.80
C ILE A 132 -3.03 9.63 -6.23
N MET A 133 -3.30 8.84 -7.27
CA MET A 133 -2.34 7.87 -7.80
C MET A 133 -1.06 8.55 -8.30
N LEU A 134 -1.19 9.60 -9.10
CA LEU A 134 -0.04 10.34 -9.63
C LEU A 134 0.74 11.06 -8.52
N SER A 135 0.04 11.58 -7.51
CA SER A 135 0.66 12.16 -6.32
C SER A 135 1.44 11.12 -5.53
N THR A 136 0.86 9.92 -5.36
CA THR A 136 1.54 8.79 -4.73
C THR A 136 2.83 8.45 -5.46
N PHE A 137 2.81 8.38 -6.80
CA PHE A 137 4.00 8.13 -7.61
C PHE A 137 5.08 9.21 -7.48
N GLN A 138 4.72 10.46 -7.19
CA GLN A 138 5.72 11.51 -6.91
C GLN A 138 6.30 11.38 -5.51
N VAL A 139 5.47 11.06 -4.51
CA VAL A 139 5.91 10.94 -3.11
C VAL A 139 6.82 9.72 -2.92
N VAL A 140 6.49 8.57 -3.51
CA VAL A 140 7.29 7.33 -3.34
C VAL A 140 8.72 7.44 -3.87
N LYS A 141 9.00 8.37 -4.79
CA LYS A 141 10.35 8.65 -5.32
C LYS A 141 11.36 9.05 -4.24
N GLN A 142 10.89 9.48 -3.09
CA GLN A 142 11.73 9.84 -1.95
C GLN A 142 12.22 8.60 -1.17
N CYS A 143 11.63 7.43 -1.42
CA CYS A 143 11.90 6.18 -0.71
C CYS A 143 12.78 5.25 -1.55
N ASP A 144 13.52 4.37 -0.88
CA ASP A 144 14.51 3.47 -1.49
C ASP A 144 14.21 1.98 -1.24
N PHE A 145 13.10 1.69 -0.57
CA PHE A 145 12.67 0.34 -0.22
C PHE A 145 11.17 0.18 -0.45
N LEU A 146 10.75 -0.94 -1.06
CA LEU A 146 9.36 -1.25 -1.35
C LEU A 146 9.02 -2.67 -0.88
N VAL A 147 8.08 -2.79 0.06
CA VAL A 147 7.46 -4.08 0.42
C VAL A 147 6.04 -4.08 -0.11
N HIS A 148 5.68 -5.12 -0.85
CA HIS A 148 4.40 -5.12 -1.54
C HIS A 148 3.84 -6.52 -1.72
N GLY A 149 2.52 -6.58 -1.95
CA GLY A 149 1.91 -7.71 -2.61
C GLY A 149 1.98 -7.60 -4.14
N LYS A 150 1.83 -8.71 -4.86
CA LYS A 150 1.82 -8.79 -6.33
C LYS A 150 0.63 -7.98 -6.85
N SER A 151 0.91 -6.91 -7.58
CA SER A 151 -0.12 -6.05 -8.18
C SER A 151 0.49 -5.19 -9.28
N GLY A 152 -0.33 -4.81 -10.27
CA GLY A 152 0.08 -3.85 -11.30
C GLY A 152 0.47 -2.49 -10.71
N PHE A 153 -0.21 -2.06 -9.64
CA PHE A 153 0.10 -0.83 -8.92
C PHE A 153 1.48 -0.88 -8.25
N ALA A 154 1.84 -2.00 -7.60
CA ALA A 154 3.18 -2.17 -7.02
C ALA A 154 4.29 -2.10 -8.09
N ARG A 155 4.05 -2.65 -9.29
CA ARG A 155 4.99 -2.51 -10.41
C ARG A 155 5.15 -1.04 -10.84
N ALA A 156 4.06 -0.28 -10.89
CA ALA A 156 4.10 1.15 -11.21
C ALA A 156 4.80 1.98 -10.11
N LEU A 157 4.61 1.62 -8.82
CA LEU A 157 5.35 2.20 -7.71
C LEU A 157 6.85 1.98 -7.89
N TYR A 158 7.27 0.73 -8.09
CA TYR A 158 8.69 0.40 -8.31
C TYR A 158 9.28 1.19 -9.48
N ALA A 159 8.61 1.20 -10.64
CA ALA A 159 9.06 1.94 -11.81
C ALA A 159 9.21 3.44 -11.52
N SER A 160 8.27 4.03 -10.77
CA SER A 160 8.32 5.44 -10.38
C SER A 160 9.50 5.74 -9.45
N MET A 161 9.77 4.86 -8.47
CA MET A 161 10.91 4.98 -7.56
C MET A 161 12.24 4.85 -8.30
N ALA A 162 12.37 3.83 -9.15
CA ALA A 162 13.58 3.55 -9.92
C ALA A 162 13.89 4.64 -10.97
N ALA A 163 12.87 5.36 -11.45
CA ALA A 163 13.03 6.49 -12.37
C ALA A 163 13.90 7.63 -11.83
N THR A 164 14.15 7.68 -10.51
CA THR A 164 15.06 8.65 -9.88
C THR A 164 16.54 8.34 -10.09
N GLY A 165 16.86 7.15 -10.62
CA GLY A 165 18.23 6.65 -10.75
C GLY A 165 18.81 6.07 -9.45
N LYS A 166 18.07 6.12 -8.34
CA LYS A 166 18.48 5.51 -7.06
C LYS A 166 18.20 4.01 -7.07
N PRO A 167 19.06 3.18 -6.44
CA PRO A 167 18.77 1.77 -6.26
C PRO A 167 17.55 1.58 -5.35
N VAL A 168 16.58 0.78 -5.80
CA VAL A 168 15.37 0.47 -5.03
C VAL A 168 15.38 -1.01 -4.66
N ARG A 169 15.33 -1.31 -3.37
CA ARG A 169 15.19 -2.69 -2.88
C ARG A 169 13.72 -3.07 -2.80
N THR A 170 13.37 -4.28 -3.22
CA THR A 170 11.98 -4.77 -3.22
C THR A 170 11.83 -6.09 -2.48
N ILE A 171 10.68 -6.28 -1.83
CA ILE A 171 10.24 -7.55 -1.26
C ILE A 171 8.79 -7.79 -1.68
N ASP A 172 8.55 -8.88 -2.42
CA ASP A 172 7.19 -9.37 -2.71
C ASP A 172 6.79 -10.40 -1.65
N ILE A 173 5.70 -10.12 -0.94
CA ILE A 173 5.20 -11.01 0.11
C ILE A 173 4.42 -12.21 -0.44
N SER A 174 3.98 -12.13 -1.69
CA SER A 174 2.88 -12.95 -2.22
C SER A 174 3.29 -14.29 -2.81
N GLY A 175 4.60 -14.56 -2.87
CA GLY A 175 5.14 -15.79 -3.44
C GLY A 175 4.76 -16.00 -4.92
N LYS A 176 4.75 -17.26 -5.37
CA LYS A 176 4.57 -17.61 -6.79
C LYS A 176 3.13 -17.39 -7.29
N ASN A 177 2.11 -17.79 -6.51
CA ASN A 177 0.70 -17.72 -6.91
C ASN A 177 -0.20 -17.14 -5.80
N PRO A 178 -0.53 -15.83 -5.85
CA PRO A 178 -1.40 -15.20 -4.85
C PRO A 178 -2.89 -15.33 -5.14
N PHE A 179 -3.26 -15.89 -6.29
CA PHE A 179 -4.63 -16.08 -6.74
C PHE A 179 -4.97 -17.57 -6.70
N ASP A 180 -5.95 -17.94 -5.89
CA ASP A 180 -6.44 -19.31 -5.73
C ASP A 180 -7.93 -19.27 -5.38
N THR A 181 -8.70 -20.27 -5.82
CA THR A 181 -10.09 -20.45 -5.38
C THR A 181 -10.18 -20.66 -3.87
N LYS A 182 -9.16 -21.26 -3.26
CA LYS A 182 -9.05 -21.46 -1.80
C LYS A 182 -8.86 -20.18 -0.99
N ASN A 183 -8.46 -19.10 -1.66
CA ASN A 183 -8.25 -17.80 -1.03
C ASN A 183 -9.50 -16.92 -1.04
N VAL A 184 -10.62 -17.41 -1.61
CA VAL A 184 -11.89 -16.68 -1.57
C VAL A 184 -12.34 -16.63 -0.12
N MET A 185 -12.44 -15.41 0.42
CA MET A 185 -12.95 -15.15 1.76
C MET A 185 -14.22 -14.32 1.66
N THR A 186 -15.19 -14.62 2.52
CA THR A 186 -16.32 -13.71 2.76
C THR A 186 -15.91 -12.63 3.76
N ASP A 187 -16.71 -11.58 3.87
CA ASP A 187 -16.53 -10.54 4.89
C ASP A 187 -16.56 -11.08 6.31
N VAL A 188 -17.40 -12.10 6.55
CA VAL A 188 -17.52 -12.77 7.85
C VAL A 188 -16.23 -13.53 8.18
N ASP A 189 -15.64 -14.21 7.21
CA ASP A 189 -14.37 -14.92 7.39
C ASP A 189 -13.24 -13.95 7.73
N LEU A 190 -13.19 -12.81 7.02
CA LEU A 190 -12.18 -11.78 7.25
C LEU A 190 -12.33 -11.12 8.63
N ALA A 191 -13.56 -10.75 9.01
CA ALA A 191 -13.84 -10.21 10.34
C ALA A 191 -13.45 -11.20 11.44
N SER A 192 -13.81 -12.47 11.29
CA SER A 192 -13.44 -13.53 12.24
C SER A 192 -11.92 -13.70 12.38
N LEU A 193 -11.18 -13.62 11.27
CA LEU A 193 -9.71 -13.69 11.30
C LEU A 193 -9.09 -12.51 12.06
N LEU A 194 -9.60 -11.30 11.85
CA LEU A 194 -9.15 -10.11 12.55
C LEU A 194 -9.43 -10.19 14.05
N ASP A 195 -10.62 -10.65 14.44
CA ASP A 195 -11.00 -10.79 15.85
C ASP A 195 -10.20 -11.89 16.56
N LYS A 196 -9.96 -13.02 15.91
CA LYS A 196 -9.07 -14.08 16.44
C LYS A 196 -7.65 -13.56 16.70
N ARG A 197 -7.13 -12.69 15.83
CA ARG A 197 -5.82 -12.07 16.03
C ARG A 197 -5.81 -11.09 17.18
N ARG A 198 -6.81 -10.22 17.28
CA ARG A 198 -6.98 -9.32 18.43
C ARG A 198 -6.98 -10.09 19.75
N GLN A 199 -7.62 -11.27 19.78
CA GLN A 199 -7.58 -12.14 20.94
C GLN A 199 -6.18 -12.70 21.19
N GLN A 200 -5.52 -13.27 20.18
CA GLN A 200 -4.17 -13.84 20.31
C GLN A 200 -3.13 -12.82 20.79
N ASP A 201 -3.16 -11.59 20.29
CA ASP A 201 -2.18 -10.57 20.69
C ASP A 201 -2.50 -9.98 22.07
N LYS A 202 -3.78 -9.93 22.49
CA LYS A 202 -4.13 -9.69 23.90
C LYS A 202 -3.54 -10.75 24.84
N PHE A 203 -3.48 -12.01 24.43
CA PHE A 203 -2.86 -13.06 25.25
C PHE A 203 -1.32 -12.93 25.34
N LYS A 204 -0.66 -12.40 24.30
CA LYS A 204 0.79 -12.14 24.33
C LYS A 204 1.16 -10.94 25.20
N THR A 205 0.32 -9.93 25.30
CA THR A 205 0.57 -8.77 26.19
C THR A 205 0.33 -9.07 27.67
N PHE A 206 -0.36 -10.16 28.00
CA PHE A 206 -0.66 -10.60 29.36
C PHE A 206 0.26 -11.70 29.91
N THR A 207 1.31 -12.09 29.18
CA THR A 207 2.37 -12.95 29.73
C THR A 207 3.51 -12.05 30.24
N PRO A 208 3.56 -11.74 31.55
CA PRO A 208 4.71 -11.04 32.10
C PRO A 208 5.94 -11.95 31.98
N THR A 209 6.91 -11.51 31.17
CA THR A 209 8.29 -11.98 31.25
C THR A 209 8.99 -11.32 32.44
#